data_AF-A0A4U9TJW6-F1
#
_entry.id   AF-A0A4U9TJW6-F1
#
_cell.length_a   1.000
_cell.length_b   1.000
_cell.length_c   1.000
_cell.angle_alpha   90.00
_cell.angle_beta   90.00
_cell.angle_gamma   90.00
#
_symmetry.space_group_name_H-M   'P 1'
#
loop_
_entity.id
_entity.type
_entity.pdbx_description
1 polymer ?
#
loop_
_entity_poly.entity_id
_entity_poly.type
_entity_poly.pdbx_seq_one_letter_code
_entity_poly.pdbx_strand_id
1 'polypeptide(L)' 'MTRYARSWPTKKKAQLHHRQKRAIGKYAAELVEDGQVVYLDAGTTSFEIARQLAERFNLTVVTNDFSISST' A
#
# COMPACT_ATOMS: atom_id res chain seq x y z
N MET A 1 -7.17 30.76 3.11
CA MET A 1 -8.02 29.82 2.33
C MET A 1 -7.12 28.86 1.56
N THR A 2 -6.80 27.70 2.14
CA THR A 2 -5.89 26.74 1.49
C THR A 2 -6.65 26.03 0.38
N ARG A 3 -6.31 26.35 -0.86
CA ARG A 3 -6.85 25.71 -2.06
C ARG A 3 -6.42 24.24 -2.02
N TYR A 4 -7.31 23.34 -1.64
CA TYR A 4 -7.06 21.90 -1.69
C TYR A 4 -6.67 21.57 -3.14
N ALA A 5 -5.38 21.32 -3.38
CA ALA A 5 -4.92 20.90 -4.70
C ALA A 5 -5.74 19.67 -5.06
N ARG A 6 -6.48 19.72 -6.18
CA ARG A 6 -7.41 18.68 -6.58
C ARG A 6 -6.63 17.40 -6.82
N SER A 7 -6.49 16.59 -5.78
CA SER A 7 -5.73 15.35 -5.87
C SER A 7 -6.56 14.36 -6.69
N TRP A 8 -5.90 13.62 -7.58
CA TRP A 8 -6.59 12.67 -8.45
C TRP A 8 -7.39 11.65 -7.62
N PRO A 9 -8.56 11.21 -8.09
CA PRO A 9 -9.29 10.13 -7.44
C PRO A 9 -8.39 8.91 -7.25
N THR A 10 -8.47 8.26 -6.08
CA THR A 10 -7.58 7.14 -5.72
C THR A 10 -7.57 6.03 -6.77
N LYS A 11 -8.73 5.72 -7.38
CA LYS A 11 -8.82 4.77 -8.49
C LYS A 11 -7.95 5.15 -9.70
N LYS A 12 -7.93 6.43 -10.09
CA LYS A 12 -7.06 6.91 -11.18
C LYS A 12 -5.59 6.85 -10.78
N LYS A 13 -5.27 7.21 -9.53
CA LYS A 13 -3.90 7.08 -9.00
C LYS A 13 -3.44 5.62 -9.04
N ALA A 14 -4.31 4.66 -8.71
CA ALA A 14 -3.96 3.24 -8.66
C ALA A 14 -3.56 2.70 -10.04
N GLN A 15 -4.26 3.13 -11.09
CA GLN A 15 -3.94 2.77 -12.48
C GLN A 15 -2.64 3.41 -12.97
N LEU A 16 -2.36 4.65 -12.53
CA LEU A 16 -1.14 5.35 -12.90
C LEU A 16 0.09 4.68 -12.27
N HIS A 17 1.06 4.31 -13.11
CA HIS A 17 2.30 3.61 -12.72
C HIS A 17 2.06 2.31 -11.94
N HIS A 18 0.94 1.63 -12.20
CA HIS A 18 0.58 0.39 -11.49
C HIS A 18 1.69 -0.66 -11.51
N ARG A 19 2.36 -0.84 -12.66
CA ARG A 19 3.47 -1.81 -12.79
C ARG A 19 4.63 -1.48 -11.86
N GLN A 20 5.01 -0.21 -11.76
CA GLN A 20 6.08 0.25 -10.88
C GLN A 20 5.69 0.07 -9.40
N LYS A 21 4.46 0.43 -9.04
CA LYS A 21 3.94 0.25 -7.67
C LYS A 21 3.93 -1.21 -7.25
N ARG A 22 3.51 -2.10 -8.15
CA ARG A 22 3.56 -3.54 -7.92
C ARG A 22 4.99 -4.07 -7.80
N ALA A 23 5.93 -3.55 -8.59
CA ALA A 23 7.35 -3.91 -8.48
C ALA A 23 7.92 -3.49 -7.12
N ILE A 24 7.59 -2.28 -6.64
CA ILE A 24 7.92 -1.82 -5.30
C ILE A 24 7.32 -2.75 -4.24
N GLY A 25 6.04 -3.13 -4.38
CA GLY A 25 5.37 -4.08 -3.48
C GLY A 25 6.09 -5.43 -3.37
N LYS A 26 6.53 -5.99 -4.50
CA LYS A 26 7.29 -7.25 -4.52
C LYS A 26 8.62 -7.12 -3.79
N TYR A 27 9.38 -6.07 -4.08
CA TYR A 27 10.66 -5.84 -3.44
C TYR A 27 10.50 -5.58 -1.93
N ALA A 28 9.50 -4.78 -1.53
CA ALA A 28 9.22 -4.54 -0.11
C ALA A 28 8.90 -5.85 0.64
N ALA A 29 8.17 -6.77 0.01
CA ALA A 29 7.87 -8.09 0.58
C ALA A 29 9.10 -8.99 0.76
N GLU A 30 10.22 -8.71 0.09
CA GLU A 30 11.49 -9.42 0.29
C GLU A 30 12.25 -8.91 1.53
N LEU A 31 11.84 -7.75 2.07
CA LEU A 31 12.47 -7.12 3.24
C LEU A 31 11.74 -7.41 4.56
N VAL A 32 10.61 -8.11 4.50
CA VAL A 32 9.75 -8.40 5.65
C VAL A 32 9.90 -9.86 6.05
N GLU A 33 9.86 -10.11 7.35
CA GLU A 33 9.88 -11.45 7.94
C GLU A 33 8.55 -11.78 8.62
N ASP A 34 8.23 -13.07 8.73
CA ASP A 34 6.97 -13.52 9.33
C ASP A 34 6.87 -13.13 10.82
N GLY A 35 5.66 -12.82 11.27
CA GLY A 35 5.40 -12.38 12.64
C GLY A 35 5.78 -10.92 12.97
N GLN A 36 6.32 -10.16 12.01
CA GLN A 36 6.60 -8.73 12.21
C GLN A 36 5.32 -7.88 12.27
N VAL A 37 5.46 -6.71 12.91
CA VAL A 37 4.44 -5.64 12.87
C VAL A 37 4.88 -4.60 11.85
N VAL A 38 4.06 -4.36 10.84
CA VAL A 38 4.36 -3.43 9.74
C VAL A 38 3.35 -2.29 9.72
N TYR A 39 3.84 -1.05 9.68
CA TYR A 39 3.00 0.12 9.44
C TYR A 39 2.95 0.46 7.95
N LEU A 40 1.75 0.64 7.41
CA LEU A 40 1.52 1.09 6.04
C LEU A 40 0.68 2.36 6.02
N ASP A 41 1.23 3.43 5.46
CA ASP A 41 0.54 4.70 5.26
C ASP A 41 -0.47 4.63 4.09
N ALA A 42 -1.35 5.62 4.00
CA ALA A 42 -2.32 5.77 2.94
C ALA A 42 -1.69 6.00 1.57
N GLY A 43 -2.16 5.28 0.56
CA GLY A 43 -1.74 5.50 -0.81
C GLY A 43 -1.69 4.26 -1.67
N THR A 44 -1.76 4.47 -2.98
CA THR A 44 -1.86 3.37 -3.96
C THR A 44 -0.58 2.57 -4.11
N THR A 45 0.57 3.09 -3.65
CA THR A 45 1.82 2.32 -3.62
C THR A 45 1.85 1.42 -2.39
N SER A 46 1.51 1.97 -1.21
CA SER A 46 1.37 1.21 0.04
C SER A 46 0.32 0.11 -0.09
N PHE A 47 -0.77 0.36 -0.83
CA PHE A 47 -1.76 -0.65 -1.16
C PHE A 47 -1.17 -1.85 -1.93
N GLU A 48 -0.30 -1.61 -2.92
CA GLU A 48 0.36 -2.71 -3.63
C GLU A 48 1.37 -3.46 -2.74
N ILE A 49 2.01 -2.77 -1.78
CA ILE A 49 2.83 -3.43 -0.75
C ILE A 49 1.95 -4.34 0.12
N ALA A 50 0.83 -3.81 0.63
CA ALA A 50 -0.12 -4.57 1.45
C ALA A 50 -0.57 -5.86 0.76
N ARG A 51 -0.94 -5.77 -0.53
CA ARG A 51 -1.32 -6.94 -1.32
C ARG A 51 -0.22 -8.00 -1.41
N GLN A 52 1.03 -7.59 -1.64
CA GLN A 52 2.13 -8.55 -1.75
C GLN A 52 2.51 -9.17 -0.39
N LEU A 53 2.32 -8.44 0.71
CA LEU A 53 2.53 -8.96 2.06
C LEU A 53 1.43 -9.94 2.48
N ALA A 54 0.15 -9.60 2.25
CA ALA A 54 -1.00 -10.44 2.58
C ALA A 54 -0.99 -11.79 1.86
N GLU A 55 -0.41 -11.85 0.66
CA GLU A 55 -0.25 -13.09 -0.10
C GLU A 55 0.81 -14.04 0.48
N ARG A 56 1.70 -13.57 1.37
CA ARG A 56 2.95 -14.29 1.73
C ARG A 56 3.14 -14.55 3.22
N PHE A 57 2.58 -13.74 4.10
CA PHE A 57 2.95 -13.71 5.51
C PHE A 57 1.74 -13.63 6.44
N ASN A 58 1.94 -14.05 7.69
CA ASN A 58 1.01 -13.82 8.78
C ASN A 58 1.54 -12.66 9.66
N LEU A 59 1.18 -11.43 9.29
CA LEU A 59 1.67 -10.20 9.92
C LEU A 59 0.58 -9.47 10.69
N THR A 60 0.99 -8.63 11.64
CA THR A 60 0.14 -7.56 12.16
C THR A 60 0.39 -6.30 11.35
N VAL A 61 -0.63 -5.81 10.64
CA VAL A 61 -0.55 -4.56 9.86
C VAL A 61 -1.27 -3.43 10.59
N VAL A 62 -0.58 -2.31 10.77
CA VAL A 62 -1.17 -1.06 11.26
C VAL A 62 -1.29 -0.08 10.10
N THR A 63 -2.47 0.47 9.87
CA THR A 63 -2.69 1.42 8.78
C THR A 63 -3.72 2.48 9.13
N ASN A 64 -3.60 3.66 8.53
CA ASN A 64 -4.58 4.75 8.58
C ASN A 64 -5.51 4.75 7.33
N ASP A 65 -5.40 3.78 6.43
CA ASP A 65 -6.18 3.71 5.18
C ASP A 65 -7.13 2.50 5.18
N PHE A 66 -8.43 2.76 5.07
CA PHE A 66 -9.45 1.73 5.05
C PHE A 66 -9.34 0.77 3.84
N SER A 67 -8.79 1.24 2.73
CA SER A 67 -8.57 0.39 1.55
C SER A 67 -7.54 -0.70 1.84
N ILE A 68 -6.51 -0.35 2.62
CA ILE A 68 -5.47 -1.29 3.05
C ILE A 68 -6.03 -2.24 4.11
N SER A 69 -6.79 -1.74 5.09
CA SER A 69 -7.36 -2.61 6.12
C SER A 69 -8.39 -3.62 5.60
N SER A 70 -8.99 -3.35 4.43
CA SER A 70 -9.96 -4.24 3.78
C SER A 70 -9.35 -5.21 2.76
N THR A 71 -8.03 -5.19 2.57
CA THR A 71 -7.30 -6.08 1.66
C THR A 71 -6.92 -7.36 2.39
#